data_AF-A0A495III9-F1
#
_entry.id   AF-A0A495III9-F1
#
_cell.length_a   1.000
_cell.length_b   1.000
_cell.length_c   1.000
_cell.angle_alpha   90.00
_cell.angle_beta   90.00
_cell.angle_gamma   90.00
#
_symmetry.space_group_name_H-M   'P 1'
#
loop_
_entity.id
_entity.type
_entity.pdbx_description
1 polymer ?
#
loop_
_entity_poly.entity_id
_entity_poly.type
_entity_poly.pdbx_seq_one_letter_code
_entity_poly.pdbx_strand_id
1 'polypeptide(L)'
;MSLSRRFIHVALAVTVVASVVASAVPAQAEVRVSRPGSTASINAAGGAVDPATHVFDGQVALAHGAAAADVREFAAGYAASGGQIVRATPDAALSSMMNDIPMPRACAGKNRQDTTGLQSNVYIDSCVTQRVISLMGSGAGLAGIVAAVTAATGAGPIVAGVIAGLLGIGAGVLGSCSAKGRGVAIHQIVMSAITWCTSQ
;
A
#
# COMPACT_ATOMS: atom_id res chain seq x y z
N MET A 1 29.52 8.47 -80.55
CA MET A 1 30.68 7.76 -79.95
C MET A 1 30.27 7.39 -78.51
N SER A 2 29.52 6.29 -78.32
CA SER A 2 30.00 4.94 -77.97
C SER A 2 31.02 4.90 -76.83
N LEU A 3 30.57 4.50 -75.63
CA LEU A 3 31.36 3.85 -74.58
C LEU A 3 30.35 3.33 -73.53
N SER A 4 29.78 2.14 -73.72
CA SER A 4 30.36 0.83 -73.37
C SER A 4 30.45 0.59 -71.85
N ARG A 5 29.40 -0.10 -71.38
CA ARG A 5 29.37 -1.16 -70.36
C ARG A 5 30.59 -1.28 -69.45
N ARG A 6 30.37 -1.05 -68.15
CA ARG A 6 31.00 -1.84 -67.09
C ARG A 6 29.95 -2.24 -66.06
N PHE A 7 29.47 -3.48 -66.20
CA PHE A 7 28.76 -4.19 -65.15
C PHE A 7 29.78 -4.48 -64.05
N ILE A 8 29.64 -3.82 -62.90
CA ILE A 8 30.33 -4.18 -61.68
C ILE A 8 29.26 -4.65 -60.70
N HIS A 9 29.27 -5.94 -60.43
CA HIS A 9 28.47 -6.58 -59.39
C HIS A 9 28.90 -6.02 -58.03
N VAL A 10 28.15 -5.06 -57.50
CA VAL A 10 28.29 -4.63 -56.11
C VAL A 10 27.55 -5.66 -55.26
N ALA A 11 28.34 -6.47 -54.55
CA ALA A 11 27.86 -7.43 -53.57
C ALA A 11 27.07 -6.69 -52.48
N LEU A 12 25.83 -7.15 -52.28
CA LEU A 12 24.89 -6.68 -51.27
C LEU A 12 25.43 -7.07 -49.88
N ALA A 13 26.06 -6.14 -49.18
CA ALA A 13 26.38 -6.31 -47.75
C ALA A 13 25.11 -6.04 -46.94
N VAL A 14 24.32 -7.09 -46.68
CA VAL A 14 23.21 -7.03 -45.73
C VAL A 14 23.79 -7.10 -44.32
N THR A 15 24.16 -5.95 -43.76
CA THR A 15 24.36 -5.80 -42.32
C THR A 15 23.00 -5.93 -41.64
N VAL A 16 22.74 -7.10 -41.06
CA VAL A 16 21.66 -7.28 -40.06
C VAL A 16 22.06 -6.47 -38.84
N VAL A 17 21.61 -5.22 -38.78
CA VAL A 17 21.60 -4.47 -37.53
C VAL A 17 20.50 -5.10 -36.68
N ALA A 18 20.90 -5.97 -35.76
CA ALA A 18 20.05 -6.41 -34.67
C ALA A 18 19.82 -5.17 -33.77
N SER A 19 18.80 -4.39 -34.13
CA SER A 19 18.26 -3.33 -33.30
C SER A 19 17.76 -3.98 -32.02
N VAL A 20 18.60 -4.02 -30.99
CA VAL A 20 18.15 -4.22 -29.62
C VAL A 20 17.31 -3.01 -29.31
N VAL A 21 16.01 -3.11 -29.55
CA VAL A 21 15.02 -2.26 -28.92
C VAL A 21 15.13 -2.62 -27.45
N ALA A 22 16.00 -1.92 -26.73
CA ALA A 22 15.85 -1.76 -25.31
C ALA A 22 14.48 -1.12 -25.16
N SER A 23 13.43 -1.94 -25.02
CA SER A 23 12.23 -1.49 -24.35
C SER A 23 12.74 -0.95 -23.03
N ALA A 24 12.75 0.38 -22.93
CA ALA A 24 12.83 1.04 -21.66
C ALA A 24 11.58 0.57 -20.91
N VAL A 25 11.71 -0.58 -20.25
CA VAL A 25 10.87 -0.92 -19.13
C VAL A 25 10.96 0.33 -18.28
N PRO A 26 9.87 1.11 -18.10
CA PRO A 26 9.93 2.23 -17.19
C PRO A 26 10.51 1.65 -15.92
N ALA A 27 11.55 2.27 -15.38
CA ALA A 27 12.10 1.89 -14.10
C ALA A 27 10.90 1.83 -13.15
N GLN A 28 10.35 0.65 -12.96
CA GLN A 28 9.43 0.39 -11.89
C GLN A 28 10.36 0.63 -10.73
N ALA A 29 10.20 1.78 -10.09
CA ALA A 29 10.68 1.98 -8.75
C ALA A 29 10.24 0.72 -8.05
N GLU A 30 11.19 -0.19 -7.84
CA GLU A 30 10.96 -1.41 -7.13
C GLU A 30 10.33 -0.90 -5.85
N VAL A 31 9.03 -1.16 -5.70
CA VAL A 31 8.33 -0.87 -4.47
C VAL A 31 9.07 -1.76 -3.50
N ARG A 32 10.10 -1.20 -2.86
CA ARG A 32 10.79 -1.80 -1.74
C ARG A 32 9.73 -1.83 -0.67
N VAL A 33 8.87 -2.85 -0.73
CA VAL A 33 8.14 -3.32 0.43
C VAL A 33 9.25 -3.65 1.40
N SER A 34 9.54 -2.70 2.28
CA SER A 34 10.63 -2.79 3.25
C SER A 34 10.24 -3.86 4.25
N ARG A 35 10.50 -5.13 3.87
CA ARG A 35 10.21 -6.36 4.59
C ARG A 35 8.69 -6.61 4.76
N PRO A 36 8.15 -7.76 4.32
CA PRO A 36 6.84 -8.17 4.82
C PRO A 36 6.99 -8.43 6.32
N GLY A 37 6.50 -7.51 7.16
CA GLY A 37 6.32 -7.76 8.58
C GLY A 37 5.49 -9.03 8.74
N SER A 38 5.81 -9.87 9.74
CA SER A 38 4.99 -11.07 9.95
C SER A 38 3.59 -10.63 10.36
N THR A 39 2.56 -11.26 9.81
CA THR A 39 1.16 -10.97 10.18
C THR A 39 0.96 -11.06 11.70
N ALA A 40 1.67 -11.97 12.37
CA ALA A 40 1.69 -12.08 13.82
C ALA A 40 2.24 -10.81 14.52
N SER A 41 3.37 -10.26 14.05
CA SER A 41 3.94 -9.02 14.59
C SER A 41 3.02 -7.82 14.37
N ILE A 42 2.40 -7.73 13.20
CA ILE A 42 1.47 -6.65 12.87
C ILE A 42 0.18 -6.76 13.69
N ASN A 43 -0.31 -7.98 13.91
CA ASN A 43 -1.45 -8.23 14.81
C ASN A 43 -1.11 -7.85 16.26
N ALA A 44 0.11 -8.15 16.72
CA ALA A 44 0.59 -7.74 18.04
C ALA A 44 0.65 -6.20 18.17
N ALA A 45 1.10 -5.50 17.13
CA ALA A 45 1.06 -4.04 17.09
C ALA A 45 -0.37 -3.49 17.08
N GLY A 46 -1.25 -4.03 16.23
CA GLY A 46 -2.66 -3.64 16.18
C GLY A 46 -3.42 -3.91 17.48
N GLY A 47 -3.05 -4.97 18.21
CA GLY A 47 -3.59 -5.30 19.53
C GLY A 47 -3.14 -4.39 20.67
N ALA A 48 -2.18 -3.49 20.42
CA ALA A 48 -1.74 -2.48 21.38
C ALA A 48 -2.44 -1.12 21.20
N VAL A 49 -3.48 -1.06 20.37
CA VAL A 49 -4.36 0.08 20.24
C VAL A 49 -5.49 -0.04 21.25
N ASP A 50 -5.64 0.96 22.11
CA ASP A 50 -6.81 1.09 22.97
C ASP A 50 -8.00 1.60 22.12
N PRO A 51 -9.08 0.82 21.95
CA PRO A 51 -10.23 1.21 21.15
C PRO A 51 -11.08 2.30 21.81
N ALA A 52 -10.99 2.50 23.12
CA ALA A 52 -11.73 3.53 23.84
C ALA A 52 -11.04 4.89 23.76
N THR A 53 -9.71 4.92 23.81
CA THR A 53 -8.95 6.17 23.80
C THR A 53 -8.29 6.49 22.46
N HIS A 54 -8.32 5.56 21.49
CA HIS A 54 -7.62 5.68 20.21
C HIS A 54 -6.12 5.98 20.38
N VAL A 55 -5.50 5.34 21.38
CA VAL A 55 -4.07 5.48 21.69
C VAL A 55 -3.36 4.19 21.32
N PHE A 56 -2.33 4.29 20.50
CA PHE A 56 -1.38 3.20 20.26
C PHE A 56 -0.23 3.26 21.27
N ASP A 57 0.05 2.13 21.93
CA ASP A 57 1.15 2.00 22.88
C ASP A 57 2.27 1.08 22.36
N GLY A 58 3.42 1.69 22.06
CA GLY A 58 4.56 0.95 21.51
C GLY A 58 5.17 -0.08 22.45
N GLN A 59 5.13 0.14 23.77
CA GLN A 59 5.69 -0.82 24.73
C GLN A 59 4.77 -2.02 24.91
N VAL A 60 3.44 -1.81 24.88
CA VAL A 60 2.47 -2.91 24.87
C VAL A 60 2.65 -3.75 23.59
N ALA A 61 2.84 -3.11 22.44
CA ALA A 61 3.09 -3.81 21.18
C ALA A 61 4.34 -4.71 21.25
N LEU A 62 5.46 -4.18 21.77
CA LEU A 62 6.69 -4.94 21.97
C LEU A 62 6.49 -6.10 22.95
N ALA A 63 5.76 -5.88 24.04
CA ALA A 63 5.43 -6.92 25.03
C ALA A 63 4.55 -8.03 24.43
N HIS A 64 3.71 -7.70 23.45
CA HIS A 64 2.93 -8.67 22.67
C HIS A 64 3.74 -9.39 21.58
N GLY A 65 5.04 -9.10 21.46
CA GLY A 65 5.93 -9.76 20.52
C GLY A 65 6.02 -9.09 19.14
N ALA A 66 5.54 -7.85 18.98
CA ALA A 66 5.76 -7.10 17.76
C ALA A 66 7.26 -6.79 17.57
N ALA A 67 7.75 -6.90 16.34
CA ALA A 67 9.10 -6.50 16.00
C ALA A 67 9.23 -4.98 16.09
N ALA A 68 10.37 -4.48 16.60
CA ALA A 68 10.58 -3.04 16.77
C ALA A 68 10.44 -2.24 15.47
N ALA A 69 10.81 -2.81 14.32
CA ALA A 69 10.60 -2.17 13.02
C ALA A 69 9.11 -1.99 12.70
N ASP A 70 8.30 -3.04 12.88
CA ASP A 70 6.85 -3.00 12.66
C ASP A 70 6.18 -2.03 13.64
N VAL A 71 6.65 -1.93 14.89
CA VAL A 71 6.13 -0.95 15.87
C VAL A 71 6.38 0.49 15.42
N ARG A 72 7.57 0.80 14.89
CA ARG A 72 7.88 2.16 14.39
C ARG A 72 7.09 2.50 13.12
N GLU A 73 6.95 1.54 12.22
CA GLU A 73 6.18 1.73 10.99
C GLU A 73 4.68 1.86 11.28
N PHE A 74 4.15 1.01 12.17
CA PHE A 74 2.78 1.11 12.68
C PHE A 74 2.55 2.46 13.34
N ALA A 75 3.46 2.91 14.22
CA ALA A 75 3.41 4.24 14.83
C ALA A 75 3.33 5.35 13.76
N ALA A 76 4.19 5.33 12.74
CA ALA A 76 4.14 6.34 11.67
C ALA A 76 2.80 6.34 10.92
N GLY A 77 2.28 5.17 10.54
CA GLY A 77 0.97 5.05 9.88
C GLY A 77 -0.20 5.49 10.76
N TYR A 78 -0.15 5.18 12.06
CA TYR A 78 -1.18 5.55 13.04
C TYR A 78 -1.21 7.07 13.26
N ALA A 79 -0.05 7.71 13.45
CA ALA A 79 0.07 9.16 13.57
C ALA A 79 -0.36 9.90 12.30
N ALA A 80 0.06 9.43 11.12
CA ALA A 80 -0.33 10.01 9.84
C ALA A 80 -1.86 9.97 9.63
N SER A 81 -2.55 9.09 10.33
CA SER A 81 -4.01 8.97 10.31
C SER A 81 -4.72 9.75 11.41
N GLY A 82 -3.97 10.48 12.24
CA GLY A 82 -4.48 11.30 13.34
C GLY A 82 -4.59 10.57 14.68
N GLY A 83 -4.09 9.34 14.76
CA GLY A 83 -4.08 8.57 16.00
C GLY A 83 -3.01 9.05 16.99
N GLN A 84 -3.28 8.91 18.28
CA GLN A 84 -2.32 9.27 19.33
C GLN A 84 -1.36 8.10 19.60
N ILE A 85 -0.09 8.42 19.86
CA ILE A 85 0.95 7.43 20.12
C ILE A 85 1.61 7.73 21.47
N VAL A 86 1.85 6.68 22.24
CA VAL A 86 2.64 6.74 23.47
C VAL A 86 3.71 5.64 23.45
N ARG A 87 4.85 5.94 24.09
CA ARG A 87 5.95 4.98 24.30
C ARG A 87 6.43 4.25 23.02
N ALA A 88 6.31 4.91 21.87
CA ALA A 88 6.84 4.49 20.59
C ALA A 88 7.41 5.71 19.85
N THR A 89 8.40 5.49 18.99
CA THR A 89 8.92 6.52 18.10
C THR A 89 8.49 6.19 16.67
N PRO A 90 7.69 7.05 16.00
CA PRO A 90 7.34 6.87 14.60
C PRO A 90 8.57 6.74 13.71
N ASP A 91 8.48 5.94 12.65
CA ASP A 91 9.49 5.95 11.59
C ASP A 91 9.60 7.35 10.97
N ALA A 92 10.77 7.97 11.09
CA ALA A 92 10.97 9.36 10.72
C ALA A 92 10.92 9.58 9.20
N ALA A 93 11.39 8.63 8.41
CA ALA A 93 11.38 8.75 6.95
C ALA A 93 9.95 8.67 6.43
N LEU A 94 9.18 7.69 6.90
CA LEU A 94 7.76 7.57 6.55
C LEU A 94 6.95 8.77 7.03
N SER A 95 7.20 9.25 8.25
CA SER A 95 6.51 10.42 8.81
C SER A 95 6.80 11.68 7.98
N SER A 96 8.06 11.90 7.58
CA SER A 96 8.43 13.03 6.72
C SER A 96 7.69 12.98 5.39
N MET A 97 7.70 11.82 4.72
CA MET A 97 6.99 11.66 3.45
C MET A 97 5.50 11.90 3.60
N MET A 98 4.90 11.44 4.69
CA MET A 98 3.46 11.61 4.93
C MET A 98 3.03 13.06 5.15
N ASN A 99 3.88 13.86 5.81
CA ASN A 99 3.61 15.27 6.07
C ASN A 99 3.56 16.12 4.79
N ASP A 100 4.26 15.69 3.73
CA ASP A 100 4.34 16.42 2.46
C ASP A 100 3.16 16.10 1.52
N ILE A 101 2.31 15.13 1.86
CA ILE A 101 1.24 14.69 0.97
C ILE A 101 -0.04 15.47 1.25
N PRO A 102 -0.61 16.17 0.25
CA PRO A 102 -1.84 16.92 0.42
C PRO A 102 -3.01 15.97 0.71
N MET A 103 -3.68 16.21 1.82
CA MET A 103 -4.87 15.45 2.21
C MET A 103 -6.17 16.14 1.77
N PRO A 104 -7.22 15.37 1.43
CA PRO A 104 -8.52 15.93 1.13
C PRO A 104 -9.06 16.74 2.31
N ARG A 105 -9.67 17.90 2.04
CA ARG A 105 -10.25 18.77 3.07
C ARG A 105 -11.58 18.26 3.64
N ALA A 106 -12.25 17.38 2.91
CA ALA A 106 -13.52 16.78 3.30
C ALA A 106 -13.50 15.30 2.97
N CYS A 107 -14.00 14.50 3.91
CA CYS A 107 -14.07 13.05 3.80
C CYS A 107 -15.51 12.64 3.49
N ALA A 108 -15.68 11.66 2.61
CA ALA A 108 -16.97 11.08 2.28
C ALA A 108 -16.86 9.56 2.31
N GLY A 109 -17.90 8.90 2.81
CA GLY A 109 -17.91 7.45 3.01
C GLY A 109 -18.13 7.07 4.47
N LYS A 110 -17.88 5.80 4.78
CA LYS A 110 -17.94 5.27 6.14
C LYS A 110 -16.62 4.60 6.48
N ASN A 111 -16.24 4.68 7.75
CA ASN A 111 -15.19 3.86 8.33
C ASN A 111 -15.86 2.80 9.21
N ARG A 112 -15.80 1.53 8.78
CA ARG A 112 -16.32 0.42 9.58
C ARG A 112 -15.71 -0.89 9.13
N GLN A 113 -15.84 -1.89 9.99
CA GLN A 113 -15.61 -3.29 9.64
C GLN A 113 -16.91 -4.06 9.85
N ASP A 114 -17.20 -5.02 8.97
CA ASP A 114 -18.22 -6.04 9.22
C ASP A 114 -17.80 -7.40 8.68
N THR A 115 -18.59 -8.42 9.01
CA THR A 115 -18.39 -9.78 8.52
C THR A 115 -19.72 -10.33 8.01
N THR A 116 -19.74 -10.79 6.77
CA THR A 116 -20.91 -11.37 6.12
C THR A 116 -20.59 -12.80 5.67
N GLY A 117 -21.06 -13.78 6.45
CA GLY A 117 -20.69 -15.18 6.21
C GLY A 117 -19.19 -15.40 6.36
N LEU A 118 -18.52 -15.88 5.29
CA LEU A 118 -17.06 -16.07 5.25
C LEU A 118 -16.28 -14.83 4.78
N GLN A 119 -16.97 -13.72 4.52
CA GLN A 119 -16.39 -12.49 3.99
C GLN A 119 -16.14 -11.48 5.11
N SER A 120 -14.90 -11.02 5.23
CA SER A 120 -14.54 -9.84 6.02
C SER A 120 -14.58 -8.61 5.12
N ASN A 121 -15.31 -7.58 5.54
CA ASN A 121 -15.46 -6.34 4.81
C ASN A 121 -14.89 -5.17 5.61
N VAL A 122 -14.02 -4.39 4.99
CA VAL A 122 -13.42 -3.18 5.55
C VAL A 122 -13.82 -2.01 4.69
N TYR A 123 -14.49 -1.04 5.29
CA TYR A 123 -14.92 0.20 4.65
C TYR A 123 -14.04 1.32 5.19
N ILE A 124 -13.42 2.06 4.27
CA ILE A 124 -12.62 3.25 4.58
C ILE A 124 -13.06 4.41 3.70
N ASP A 125 -13.31 5.55 4.32
CA ASP A 125 -13.75 6.77 3.63
C ASP A 125 -12.69 7.30 2.65
N SER A 126 -13.02 8.35 1.91
CA SER A 126 -12.13 8.94 0.91
C SER A 126 -10.82 9.50 1.48
N CYS A 127 -10.81 10.00 2.72
CA CYS A 127 -9.60 10.51 3.35
C CYS A 127 -8.67 9.38 3.75
N VAL A 128 -9.22 8.34 4.38
CA VAL A 128 -8.44 7.16 4.79
C VAL A 128 -7.94 6.41 3.56
N THR A 129 -8.76 6.31 2.52
CA THR A 129 -8.36 5.72 1.23
C THR A 129 -7.19 6.49 0.62
N GLN A 130 -7.26 7.82 0.56
CA GLN A 130 -6.16 8.62 0.04
C GLN A 130 -4.90 8.44 0.87
N ARG A 131 -5.01 8.41 2.21
CA ARG A 131 -3.87 8.11 3.09
C ARG A 131 -3.25 6.75 2.81
N VAL A 132 -4.07 5.71 2.65
CA VAL A 132 -3.58 4.35 2.31
C VAL A 132 -2.85 4.35 0.97
N ILE A 133 -3.42 4.97 -0.07
CA ILE A 133 -2.76 5.09 -1.39
C ILE A 133 -1.43 5.83 -1.26
N SER A 134 -1.39 6.89 -0.46
CA SER A 134 -0.20 7.69 -0.21
C SER A 134 0.87 6.95 0.59
N LEU A 135 0.48 6.17 1.61
CA LEU A 135 1.35 5.26 2.35
C LEU A 135 1.97 4.21 1.42
N MET A 136 1.16 3.60 0.54
CA MET A 136 1.65 2.67 -0.46
C MET A 136 2.65 3.35 -1.41
N GLY A 137 2.37 4.59 -1.84
CA GLY A 137 3.25 5.39 -2.69
C GLY A 137 4.55 5.82 -2.01
N SER A 138 4.53 6.05 -0.69
CA SER A 138 5.72 6.39 0.11
C SER A 138 6.54 5.16 0.53
N GLY A 139 6.15 3.96 0.10
CA GLY A 139 6.85 2.72 0.43
C GLY A 139 6.58 2.21 1.85
N ALA A 140 5.47 2.62 2.48
CA ALA A 140 5.04 2.02 3.73
C ALA A 140 4.79 0.53 3.54
N GLY A 141 5.33 -0.26 4.45
CA GLY A 141 5.02 -1.67 4.59
C GLY A 141 3.63 -1.91 5.15
N LEU A 142 3.32 -3.19 5.34
CA LEU A 142 2.01 -3.65 5.79
C LEU A 142 1.65 -3.05 7.16
N ALA A 143 2.60 -2.85 8.06
CA ALA A 143 2.32 -2.37 9.41
C ALA A 143 1.77 -0.93 9.39
N GLY A 144 2.37 -0.05 8.57
CA GLY A 144 1.93 1.33 8.43
C GLY A 144 0.54 1.45 7.79
N ILE A 145 0.25 0.63 6.78
CA ILE A 145 -1.06 0.63 6.12
C ILE A 145 -2.14 0.07 7.05
N VAL A 146 -1.86 -1.02 7.77
CA VAL A 146 -2.77 -1.57 8.77
C VAL A 146 -3.05 -0.53 9.85
N ALA A 147 -2.02 0.16 10.35
CA ALA A 147 -2.18 1.21 11.34
C ALA A 147 -3.15 2.32 10.89
N ALA A 148 -3.04 2.75 9.64
CA ALA A 148 -3.93 3.79 9.10
C ALA A 148 -5.40 3.33 9.06
N VAL A 149 -5.63 2.08 8.64
CA VAL A 149 -6.98 1.51 8.60
C VAL A 149 -7.51 1.23 10.00
N THR A 150 -6.68 0.75 10.92
CA THR A 150 -7.01 0.55 12.33
C THR A 150 -7.37 1.87 13.01
N ALA A 151 -6.63 2.95 12.75
CA ALA A 151 -6.94 4.28 13.29
C ALA A 151 -8.34 4.75 12.87
N ALA A 152 -8.76 4.44 11.64
CA ALA A 152 -10.05 4.84 11.10
C ALA A 152 -11.21 3.94 11.55
N THR A 153 -10.99 2.63 11.61
CA THR A 153 -12.05 1.63 11.79
C THR A 153 -12.16 1.11 13.22
N GLY A 154 -11.13 1.29 14.04
CA GLY A 154 -10.99 0.64 15.35
C GLY A 154 -10.74 -0.87 15.27
N ALA A 155 -10.67 -1.43 14.07
CA ALA A 155 -10.43 -2.85 13.86
C ALA A 155 -8.92 -3.11 13.79
N GLY A 156 -8.31 -3.46 14.93
CA GLY A 156 -6.87 -3.70 15.02
C GLY A 156 -6.42 -5.00 14.33
N PRO A 157 -6.51 -6.16 14.99
CA PRO A 157 -5.89 -7.39 14.48
C PRO A 157 -6.57 -7.99 13.24
N ILE A 158 -7.88 -7.79 13.08
CA ILE A 158 -8.66 -8.45 12.01
C ILE A 158 -8.33 -7.86 10.63
N VAL A 159 -7.84 -6.62 10.59
CA VAL A 159 -7.59 -5.86 9.37
C VAL A 159 -6.31 -6.30 8.66
N ALA A 160 -5.33 -6.87 9.36
CA ALA A 160 -4.03 -7.20 8.77
C ALA A 160 -4.15 -8.20 7.60
N GLY A 161 -5.02 -9.21 7.72
CA GLY A 161 -5.27 -10.18 6.64
C GLY A 161 -5.92 -9.53 5.41
N VAL A 162 -6.90 -8.66 5.63
CA VAL A 162 -7.62 -7.96 4.54
C VAL A 162 -6.69 -7.02 3.80
N ILE A 163 -5.84 -6.30 4.55
CA ILE A 163 -4.89 -5.34 4.00
C ILE A 163 -3.71 -6.04 3.33
N ALA A 164 -3.26 -7.19 3.81
CA ALA A 164 -2.27 -7.99 3.08
C ALA A 164 -2.79 -8.36 1.67
N GLY A 165 -4.07 -8.71 1.56
CA GLY A 165 -4.74 -8.91 0.27
C GLY A 165 -4.79 -7.63 -0.56
N LEU A 166 -5.08 -6.48 0.07
CA LEU A 166 -5.09 -5.17 -0.58
C LEU A 166 -3.73 -4.79 -1.19
N LEU A 167 -2.63 -5.04 -0.48
CA LEU A 167 -1.28 -4.77 -1.02
C LEU A 167 -1.02 -5.56 -2.30
N GLY A 168 -1.60 -6.76 -2.44
CA GLY A 168 -1.55 -7.55 -3.67
C GLY A 168 -2.30 -6.92 -4.85
N ILE A 169 -3.33 -6.11 -4.59
CA ILE A 169 -4.10 -5.39 -5.62
C ILE A 169 -3.35 -4.14 -6.10
N GLY A 170 -2.60 -3.49 -5.20
CA GLY A 170 -1.77 -2.32 -5.51
C GLY A 170 -2.53 -0.99 -5.54
N ALA A 171 -1.76 0.11 -5.44
CA ALA A 171 -2.32 1.46 -5.25
C ALA A 171 -3.13 1.97 -6.46
N GLY A 172 -2.76 1.58 -7.69
CA GLY A 172 -3.46 1.99 -8.90
C GLY A 172 -4.87 1.43 -8.99
N VAL A 173 -5.06 0.16 -8.63
CA VAL A 173 -6.39 -0.47 -8.58
C VAL A 173 -7.20 0.06 -7.40
N LEU A 174 -6.55 0.35 -6.27
CA LEU A 174 -7.23 1.02 -5.17
C LEU A 174 -7.77 2.40 -5.56
N GLY A 175 -6.98 3.15 -6.35
CA GLY A 175 -7.41 4.41 -6.95
C GLY A 175 -8.66 4.26 -7.81
N SER A 176 -8.74 3.22 -8.67
CA SER A 176 -9.91 2.97 -9.50
C SER A 176 -11.14 2.54 -8.68
N CYS A 177 -10.95 1.73 -7.64
CA CYS A 177 -12.02 1.39 -6.69
C CYS A 177 -12.55 2.64 -5.97
N SER A 178 -11.71 3.63 -5.70
CA SER A 178 -12.09 4.86 -4.99
C SER A 178 -12.73 5.95 -5.88
N ALA A 179 -12.80 5.73 -7.19
CA ALA A 179 -13.06 6.79 -8.17
C ALA A 179 -14.41 7.53 -8.01
N LYS A 180 -15.39 6.97 -7.30
CA LYS A 180 -16.66 7.66 -7.01
C LYS A 180 -16.61 8.61 -5.80
N GLY A 181 -15.44 8.76 -5.17
CA GLY A 181 -15.17 9.79 -4.16
C GLY A 181 -15.66 9.49 -2.75
N ARG A 182 -16.20 8.29 -2.47
CA ARG A 182 -16.68 7.87 -1.13
C ARG A 182 -15.70 6.95 -0.39
N GLY A 183 -14.48 6.81 -0.91
CA GLY A 183 -13.52 5.81 -0.45
C GLY A 183 -13.81 4.42 -1.01
N VAL A 184 -13.38 3.39 -0.31
CA VAL A 184 -13.43 2.00 -0.80
C VAL A 184 -14.00 1.03 0.23
N ALA A 185 -14.65 -0.01 -0.30
CA ALA A 185 -14.96 -1.23 0.41
C ALA A 185 -13.98 -2.33 -0.06
N ILE A 186 -13.25 -2.89 0.89
CA ILE A 186 -12.30 -3.98 0.66
C ILE A 186 -12.93 -5.25 1.20
N HIS A 187 -12.89 -6.29 0.38
CA HIS A 187 -13.55 -7.54 0.62
C HIS A 187 -12.53 -8.67 0.60
N GLN A 188 -12.52 -9.51 1.63
CA GLN A 188 -11.70 -10.71 1.68
C GLN A 188 -12.52 -11.90 2.13
N ILE A 189 -12.37 -13.04 1.46
CA ILE A 189 -12.87 -14.31 1.98
C ILE A 189 -11.81 -14.87 2.93
N VAL A 190 -12.11 -14.93 4.23
CA VAL A 190 -11.14 -15.18 5.33
C VAL A 190 -10.34 -16.49 5.17
N MET A 191 -10.91 -17.49 4.49
CA MET A 191 -10.26 -18.79 4.24
C MET A 191 -9.58 -18.90 2.87
N SER A 192 -9.43 -17.79 2.13
CA SER A 192 -8.81 -17.78 0.82
C SER A 192 -7.96 -16.53 0.60
N ALA A 193 -7.14 -16.55 -0.45
CA ALA A 193 -6.42 -15.36 -0.90
C ALA A 193 -7.30 -14.39 -1.74
N ILE A 194 -8.58 -14.70 -1.95
CA ILE A 194 -9.46 -13.91 -2.80
C ILE A 194 -9.78 -12.59 -2.09
N THR A 195 -9.23 -11.51 -2.64
CA THR A 195 -9.42 -10.14 -2.17
C THR A 195 -9.80 -9.26 -3.35
N TRP A 196 -10.77 -8.38 -3.16
CA TRP A 196 -11.17 -7.38 -4.15
C TRP A 196 -11.61 -6.09 -3.47
N CYS A 197 -11.69 -5.01 -4.25
CA CYS A 197 -12.23 -3.74 -3.78
C CYS A 197 -13.37 -3.26 -4.68
N THR A 198 -14.24 -2.45 -4.10
CA THR A 198 -15.29 -1.71 -4.80
C THR A 198 -15.37 -0.29 -4.25
N SER A 199 -16.02 0.60 -5.00
CA SER A 199 -16.43 1.90 -4.45
C SER A 199 -17.53 1.69 -3.43
N GLN A 200 -17.48 2.46 -2.33
CA GLN A 200 -18.63 2.64 -1.45
C GLN A 200 -19.75 3.45 -2.12
#